data_AF-A0A0C2D669-F1
#
_entry.id   AF-A0A0C2D669-F1
#
_cell.length_a   1.000
_cell.length_b   1.000
_cell.length_c   1.000
_cell.angle_alpha   90.00
_cell.angle_beta   90.00
_cell.angle_gamma   90.00
#
_symmetry.space_group_name_H-M   'P 1'
#
loop_
_entity.id
_entity.type
_entity.pdbx_description
1 polymer ?
#
loop_
_entity_poly.entity_id
_entity_poly.type
_entity_poly.pdbx_seq_one_letter_code
_entity_poly.pdbx_strand_id
1 'polypeptide(L)'
;MFHLIEARDGDGHGDGAVELANRALALSRQVHGDAHSKTLELTLDVASVKLGSGDMAGVRALVEPTLAALEAGDELLETGRAKFLLGQALYGLGQRKLGLAQVRAGLALLEAQDAAAVLAGQDRSVTLLIEKLVAWLRARE
;
A
#
# COMPACT_ATOMS: atom_id res chain seq x y z
N MET A 1 3.89 -0.19 12.25
CA MET A 1 5.06 -1.09 12.27
C MET A 1 5.40 -1.44 10.82
N PHE A 2 6.18 -0.60 10.13
CA PHE A 2 6.55 -0.76 8.71
C PHE A 2 7.90 -1.48 8.60
N HIS A 3 7.93 -2.81 8.48
CA HIS A 3 9.20 -3.54 8.40
C HIS A 3 9.52 -4.17 7.03
N LEU A 4 8.67 -4.06 6.01
CA LEU A 4 8.89 -4.79 4.75
C LEU A 4 9.20 -3.91 3.52
N ILE A 5 9.14 -2.58 3.64
CA ILE A 5 9.41 -1.69 2.49
C ILE A 5 10.91 -1.33 2.36
N GLU A 6 11.70 -1.38 3.44
CA GLU A 6 13.11 -0.95 3.43
C GLU A 6 14.11 -2.05 3.04
N ALA A 7 13.70 -3.33 3.01
CA ALA A 7 14.61 -4.45 2.80
C ALA A 7 14.99 -4.70 1.32
N ARG A 8 14.64 -3.81 0.39
CA ARG A 8 14.87 -4.04 -1.05
C ARG A 8 16.19 -3.52 -1.58
N ASP A 9 16.96 -2.82 -0.76
CA ASP A 9 18.30 -2.33 -1.13
C ASP A 9 19.37 -3.11 -0.35
N GLY A 10 19.72 -4.31 -0.84
CA GLY A 10 20.94 -5.02 -0.43
C GLY A 10 20.71 -6.47 -0.01
N ASP A 11 21.32 -7.38 -0.78
CA ASP A 11 21.59 -8.79 -0.47
C ASP A 11 20.41 -9.72 -0.14
N GLY A 12 20.04 -10.58 -1.09
CA GLY A 12 19.81 -12.03 -0.92
C GLY A 12 18.80 -12.58 0.11
N HIS A 13 18.19 -11.75 0.96
CA HIS A 13 17.30 -12.13 2.06
C HIS A 13 15.82 -11.88 1.74
N GLY A 14 15.51 -11.44 0.52
CA GLY A 14 14.16 -11.08 0.09
C GLY A 14 13.17 -12.24 0.16
N ASP A 15 13.57 -13.43 -0.26
CA ASP A 15 12.66 -14.58 -0.37
C ASP A 15 12.11 -15.03 1.00
N GLY A 16 12.93 -14.95 2.06
CA GLY A 16 12.50 -15.27 3.42
C GLY A 16 11.45 -14.30 3.97
N ALA A 17 11.60 -13.01 3.68
CA ALA A 17 10.63 -11.98 4.09
C ALA A 17 9.28 -12.16 3.37
N VAL A 18 9.32 -12.56 2.09
CA VAL A 18 8.11 -12.87 1.30
C VAL A 18 7.39 -14.10 1.83
N GLU A 19 8.12 -15.17 2.10
CA GLU A 19 7.51 -16.39 2.65
C GLU A 19 6.91 -16.14 4.05
N LEU A 20 7.60 -15.37 4.89
CA LEU A 20 7.09 -14.97 6.20
C LEU A 20 5.83 -14.10 6.10
N ALA A 21 5.80 -13.11 5.19
CA ALA A 21 4.62 -12.28 4.98
C ALA A 21 3.42 -13.10 4.49
N ASN A 22 3.63 -14.04 3.57
CA ASN A 22 2.56 -14.93 3.09
C ASN A 22 2.04 -15.88 4.19
N ARG A 23 2.94 -16.43 5.01
CA ARG A 23 2.55 -17.27 6.16
C ARG A 23 1.81 -16.47 7.22
N ALA A 24 2.31 -15.28 7.55
CA ALA A 24 1.65 -14.38 8.49
C ALA A 24 0.25 -13.99 8.00
N LEU A 25 0.10 -13.72 6.69
CA LEU A 25 -1.19 -13.44 6.08
C LEU A 25 -2.15 -14.64 6.20
N ALA A 26 -1.70 -15.85 5.87
CA ALA A 26 -2.52 -17.05 5.97
C ALA A 26 -3.00 -17.31 7.41
N LEU A 27 -2.11 -17.18 8.40
CA LEU A 27 -2.45 -17.31 9.81
C LEU A 27 -3.40 -16.20 10.26
N SER A 28 -3.15 -14.96 9.85
CA SER A 28 -4.00 -13.81 10.19
C SER A 28 -5.42 -13.98 9.65
N ARG A 29 -5.57 -14.45 8.41
CA ARG A 29 -6.88 -14.80 7.83
C ARG A 29 -7.61 -15.88 8.61
N GLN A 30 -6.90 -16.92 9.03
CA GLN A 30 -7.50 -18.01 9.81
C GLN A 30 -7.96 -17.56 11.20
N VAL A 31 -7.16 -16.70 11.86
CA VAL A 31 -7.41 -16.30 13.25
C VAL A 31 -8.39 -15.12 13.33
N HIS A 32 -8.28 -14.15 12.42
CA HIS A 32 -9.00 -12.88 12.52
C HIS A 32 -10.01 -12.64 11.38
N GLY A 33 -9.94 -13.41 10.29
CA GLY A 33 -10.75 -13.22 9.09
C GLY A 33 -10.17 -12.17 8.12
N ASP A 34 -10.69 -12.16 6.90
CA ASP A 34 -10.13 -11.35 5.79
C ASP A 34 -10.26 -9.83 5.98
N ALA A 35 -11.29 -9.37 6.70
CA ALA A 35 -11.59 -7.95 6.89
C ALA A 35 -10.90 -7.32 8.11
N HIS A 36 -10.12 -8.09 8.87
CA HIS A 36 -9.45 -7.58 10.05
C HIS A 36 -8.26 -6.68 9.67
N SER A 37 -8.11 -5.53 10.33
CA SER A 37 -7.05 -4.53 10.07
C SER A 37 -5.67 -5.16 9.87
N LYS A 38 -5.27 -6.09 10.75
CA LYS A 38 -3.96 -6.74 10.64
C LYS A 38 -3.80 -7.59 9.37
N THR A 39 -4.88 -8.22 8.93
CA THR A 39 -4.91 -9.04 7.71
C THR A 39 -4.85 -8.15 6.48
N LEU A 40 -5.52 -6.99 6.51
CA LEU A 40 -5.46 -5.99 5.44
C LEU A 40 -4.05 -5.39 5.31
N GLU A 41 -3.40 -5.01 6.42
CA GLU A 41 -2.01 -4.53 6.46
C GLU A 41 -1.05 -5.55 5.83
N LEU A 42 -1.12 -6.82 6.25
CA LEU A 42 -0.31 -7.91 5.71
C LEU A 42 -0.59 -8.18 4.22
N THR A 43 -1.83 -7.99 3.77
CA THR A 43 -2.18 -8.13 2.36
C THR A 43 -1.51 -7.04 1.52
N LEU A 44 -1.48 -5.80 2.00
CA LEU A 44 -0.78 -4.69 1.34
C LEU A 44 0.73 -4.89 1.32
N ASP A 45 1.31 -5.53 2.34
CA ASP A 45 2.74 -5.90 2.34
C ASP A 45 3.07 -6.93 1.26
N VAL A 46 2.26 -7.98 1.14
CA VAL A 46 2.41 -8.97 0.06
C VAL A 46 2.21 -8.32 -1.32
N ALA A 47 1.26 -7.40 -1.45
CA ALA A 47 1.09 -6.62 -2.68
C ALA A 47 2.33 -5.76 -3.00
N SER A 48 2.93 -5.10 -2.01
CA SER A 48 4.16 -4.32 -2.20
C SER A 48 5.32 -5.17 -2.70
N VAL A 49 5.45 -6.40 -2.20
CA VAL A 49 6.42 -7.39 -2.68
C VAL A 49 6.18 -7.74 -4.15
N LYS A 50 4.92 -8.08 -4.50
CA LYS A 50 4.53 -8.43 -5.87
C LYS A 50 4.77 -7.29 -6.85
N LEU A 51 4.52 -6.06 -6.42
CA LEU A 51 4.85 -4.88 -7.20
C LEU A 51 6.34 -4.83 -7.50
N GLY A 52 7.16 -5.17 -6.51
CA GLY A 52 8.60 -5.16 -6.65
C GLY A 52 9.17 -6.24 -7.56
N SER A 53 8.51 -7.39 -7.65
CA SER A 53 8.85 -8.47 -8.60
C SER A 53 8.25 -8.27 -10.00
N GLY A 54 7.44 -7.22 -10.21
CA GLY A 54 6.81 -6.93 -11.51
C GLY A 54 5.45 -7.59 -11.73
N ASP A 55 4.91 -8.30 -10.74
CA ASP A 55 3.60 -8.98 -10.80
C ASP A 55 2.44 -8.00 -10.60
N MET A 56 2.24 -7.11 -11.57
CA MET A 56 1.20 -6.06 -11.52
C MET A 56 -0.22 -6.64 -11.44
N ALA A 57 -0.45 -7.80 -12.08
CA ALA A 57 -1.74 -8.49 -12.03
C ALA A 57 -2.02 -9.04 -10.63
N GLY A 58 -1.02 -9.62 -9.97
CA GLY A 58 -1.12 -10.08 -8.60
C GLY A 58 -1.27 -8.94 -7.58
N VAL A 59 -0.64 -7.78 -7.81
CA VAL A 59 -0.89 -6.58 -6.99
C VAL A 59 -2.35 -6.20 -7.07
N ARG A 60 -2.88 -6.05 -8.30
CA ARG A 60 -4.28 -5.66 -8.52
C ARG A 60 -5.25 -6.62 -7.83
N ALA A 61 -5.06 -7.92 -8.00
CA ALA A 61 -5.92 -8.95 -7.43
C ALA A 61 -5.96 -8.93 -5.89
N LEU A 62 -4.86 -8.53 -5.23
CA LEU A 62 -4.82 -8.38 -3.78
C LEU A 62 -5.36 -7.03 -3.32
N VAL A 63 -5.01 -5.95 -4.00
CA VAL A 63 -5.29 -4.59 -3.52
C VAL A 63 -6.73 -4.16 -3.76
N GLU A 64 -7.38 -4.57 -4.86
CA GLU A 64 -8.79 -4.21 -5.13
C GLU A 64 -9.76 -4.63 -4.00
N PRO A 65 -9.79 -5.91 -3.55
CA PRO A 65 -10.67 -6.31 -2.45
C PRO A 65 -10.24 -5.71 -1.10
N THR A 66 -8.93 -5.56 -0.87
CA THR A 66 -8.41 -4.94 0.36
C THR A 66 -8.80 -3.47 0.45
N LEU A 67 -8.75 -2.72 -0.66
CA LEU A 67 -9.16 -1.32 -0.69
C LEU A 67 -10.64 -1.17 -0.33
N ALA A 68 -11.52 -2.05 -0.84
CA ALA A 68 -12.94 -2.02 -0.48
C ALA A 68 -13.19 -2.26 1.02
N ALA A 69 -12.41 -3.14 1.65
CA ALA A 69 -12.50 -3.38 3.09
C ALA A 69 -11.96 -2.18 3.90
N LEU A 70 -10.84 -1.59 3.48
CA LEU A 70 -10.25 -0.42 4.12
C LEU A 70 -11.16 0.82 4.05
N GLU A 71 -11.81 1.04 2.90
CA GLU A 71 -12.78 2.12 2.71
C GLU A 71 -14.03 1.95 3.60
N ALA A 72 -14.38 0.72 3.98
CA ALA A 72 -15.45 0.44 4.93
C ALA A 72 -15.01 0.60 6.40
N GLY A 73 -13.72 0.44 6.69
CA GLY A 73 -13.14 0.49 8.03
C GLY A 73 -12.62 1.87 8.48
N ASP A 74 -12.69 2.88 7.62
CA ASP A 74 -12.15 4.25 7.83
C ASP A 74 -10.63 4.27 8.14
N GLU A 75 -9.89 3.29 7.61
CA GLU A 75 -8.44 3.17 7.82
C GLU A 75 -7.68 4.03 6.79
N LEU A 76 -7.66 5.34 7.00
CA LEU A 76 -7.21 6.34 6.02
C LEU A 76 -5.76 6.17 5.54
N LEU A 77 -4.82 5.86 6.44
CA LEU A 77 -3.41 5.65 6.07
C LEU A 77 -3.23 4.45 5.12
N GLU A 78 -3.80 3.30 5.51
CA GLU A 78 -3.73 2.08 4.70
C GLU A 78 -4.56 2.22 3.41
N THR A 79 -5.66 2.97 3.43
CA THR A 79 -6.42 3.34 2.22
C THR A 79 -5.57 4.14 1.24
N GLY A 80 -4.82 5.14 1.72
CA GLY A 80 -3.89 5.92 0.91
C GLY A 80 -2.78 5.05 0.31
N ARG A 81 -2.23 4.14 1.12
CA ARG A 81 -1.21 3.16 0.67
C ARG A 81 -1.76 2.19 -0.38
N ALA A 82 -2.97 1.66 -0.19
CA ALA A 82 -3.64 0.76 -1.13
C ALA A 82 -3.88 1.45 -2.47
N LYS A 83 -4.40 2.69 -2.46
CA LYS A 83 -4.59 3.49 -3.68
C LYS A 83 -3.27 3.74 -4.42
N PHE A 84 -2.17 3.92 -3.71
CA PHE A 84 -0.85 4.06 -4.32
C PHE A 84 -0.38 2.77 -5.01
N LEU A 85 -0.42 1.64 -4.31
CA LEU A 85 -0.04 0.33 -4.86
C LEU A 85 -0.90 -0.05 -6.09
N LEU A 86 -2.21 0.17 -6.00
CA LEU A 86 -3.13 -0.05 -7.13
C LEU A 86 -2.81 0.89 -8.29
N GLY A 87 -2.53 2.16 -8.01
CA GLY A 87 -2.17 3.14 -9.02
C GLY A 87 -0.91 2.75 -9.80
N GLN A 88 0.11 2.25 -9.10
CA GLN A 88 1.35 1.74 -9.69
C GLN A 88 1.10 0.50 -10.55
N ALA A 89 0.31 -0.44 -10.05
CA ALA A 89 -0.06 -1.66 -10.79
C ALA A 89 -0.84 -1.34 -12.07
N LEU A 90 -1.86 -0.49 -11.99
CA LEU A 90 -2.65 -0.06 -13.15
C LEU A 90 -1.79 0.69 -14.17
N TYR A 91 -0.85 1.52 -13.71
CA TYR A 91 0.10 2.18 -14.60
C TYR A 91 0.98 1.17 -15.34
N GLY A 92 1.52 0.18 -14.62
CA GLY A 92 2.31 -0.92 -15.20
C GLY A 92 1.54 -1.80 -16.18
N LEU A 93 0.24 -2.00 -15.96
CA LEU A 93 -0.68 -2.73 -16.85
C LEU A 93 -1.14 -1.91 -18.08
N GLY A 94 -0.59 -0.71 -18.29
CA GLY A 94 -0.95 0.16 -19.42
C GLY A 94 -2.20 1.01 -19.20
N GLN A 95 -2.91 0.84 -18.08
CA GLN A 95 -4.06 1.64 -17.68
C GLN A 95 -3.63 2.96 -17.02
N ARG A 96 -2.73 3.69 -17.68
CA ARG A 96 -1.99 4.84 -17.11
C ARG A 96 -2.89 5.90 -16.49
N LYS A 97 -3.98 6.27 -17.17
CA LYS A 97 -4.93 7.29 -16.67
C LYS A 97 -5.60 6.87 -15.35
N LEU A 98 -6.03 5.61 -15.27
CA LEU A 98 -6.62 5.06 -14.06
C LEU A 98 -5.58 4.94 -12.94
N GLY A 99 -4.35 4.54 -13.29
CA GLY A 99 -3.23 4.49 -12.34
C GLY A 99 -2.95 5.85 -11.70
N LEU A 100 -2.78 6.90 -12.52
CA LEU A 100 -2.58 8.27 -12.04
C LEU A 100 -3.77 8.77 -11.19
N ALA A 101 -5.00 8.46 -11.59
CA ALA A 101 -6.19 8.84 -10.84
C ALA A 101 -6.22 8.21 -9.45
N GLN A 102 -5.85 6.93 -9.33
CA GLN A 102 -5.78 6.25 -8.04
C GLN A 102 -4.71 6.87 -7.12
N VAL A 103 -3.51 7.13 -7.64
CA VAL A 103 -2.45 7.77 -6.85
C VAL A 103 -2.86 9.17 -6.40
N ARG A 104 -3.50 9.97 -7.27
CA ARG A 104 -4.03 11.30 -6.91
C ARG A 104 -5.11 11.22 -5.83
N ALA A 105 -6.01 10.24 -5.92
CA ALA A 105 -7.04 10.03 -4.91
C ALA A 105 -6.43 9.64 -3.55
N GLY A 106 -5.40 8.79 -3.54
CA GLY A 106 -4.65 8.44 -2.34
C GLY A 106 -3.94 9.64 -1.72
N LEU A 107 -3.32 10.49 -2.55
CA LEU A 107 -2.66 11.71 -2.09
C LEU A 107 -3.65 12.69 -1.46
N ALA A 108 -4.77 12.97 -2.13
CA ALA A 108 -5.79 13.89 -1.60
C ALA A 108 -6.38 13.42 -0.27
N LEU A 109 -6.55 12.10 -0.10
CA LEU A 109 -7.00 11.51 1.16
C LEU A 109 -6.00 11.76 2.30
N LEU A 110 -4.71 11.53 2.03
CA LEU A 110 -3.65 11.69 3.01
C LEU A 110 -3.38 13.16 3.34
N GLU A 111 -3.43 14.06 2.36
CA GLU A 111 -3.27 15.51 2.58
C GLU A 111 -4.40 16.09 3.44
N ALA A 112 -5.64 15.63 3.24
CA ALA A 112 -6.76 16.02 4.08
C ALA A 112 -6.55 15.58 5.55
N GLN A 113 -5.88 14.45 5.76
CA GLN A 113 -5.55 13.94 7.09
C GLN A 113 -4.29 14.62 7.69
N ASP A 114 -3.25 14.88 6.90
CA ASP A 114 -2.02 15.55 7.34
C ASP A 114 -2.33 16.96 7.88
N ALA A 115 -3.26 17.68 7.25
CA ALA A 115 -3.76 18.94 7.78
C ALA A 115 -4.36 18.81 9.20
N ALA A 116 -4.99 17.66 9.52
CA ALA A 116 -5.52 17.37 10.85
C ALA A 116 -4.43 16.83 11.81
N ALA A 117 -3.45 16.06 11.31
CA ALA A 117 -2.37 15.46 12.09
C ALA A 117 -1.26 16.46 12.45
N VAL A 118 -0.95 17.41 11.58
CA VAL A 118 -0.03 18.54 11.83
C VAL A 118 -0.50 19.40 13.00
N LEU A 119 -1.82 19.56 13.17
CA LEU A 119 -2.40 20.22 14.34
C LEU A 119 -2.28 19.39 15.63
N ALA A 120 -2.15 18.07 15.51
CA ALA A 120 -2.08 17.12 16.62
C ALA A 120 -0.65 16.67 16.98
N GLY A 121 0.37 17.10 16.22
CA GLY A 121 1.78 16.81 16.50
C GLY A 121 2.17 15.33 16.36
N GLN A 122 1.57 14.58 15.42
CA GLN A 122 1.75 13.12 15.32
C GLN A 122 2.36 12.60 14.00
N ASP A 123 2.97 11.41 14.15
CA ASP A 123 3.47 10.39 13.20
C ASP A 123 3.93 10.83 11.79
N ARG A 124 5.25 10.74 11.56
CA ARG A 124 5.93 11.05 10.29
C ARG A 124 5.59 10.09 9.14
N SER A 125 4.90 8.99 9.43
CA SER A 125 4.55 7.96 8.43
C SER A 125 3.65 8.50 7.31
N VAL A 126 2.67 9.36 7.65
CA VAL A 126 1.78 9.99 6.66
C VAL A 126 2.57 10.92 5.74
N THR A 127 3.43 11.76 6.31
CA THR A 127 4.29 12.70 5.57
C THR A 127 5.20 11.97 4.58
N LEU A 128 5.87 10.91 5.02
CA LEU A 128 6.76 10.11 4.14
C LEU A 128 5.99 9.46 2.98
N LEU A 129 4.74 9.04 3.22
CA LEU A 129 3.90 8.48 2.16
C LEU A 129 3.48 9.56 1.16
N ILE A 130 3.04 10.73 1.64
CA ILE A 130 2.73 11.90 0.79
C ILE A 130 3.91 12.26 -0.11
N GLU A 131 5.12 12.37 0.46
CA GLU A 131 6.34 12.67 -0.28
C GLU A 131 6.59 11.64 -1.41
N LYS A 132 6.41 10.34 -1.12
CA LYS A 132 6.55 9.27 -2.12
C LYS A 132 5.52 9.39 -3.24
N LEU A 133 4.25 9.66 -2.91
CA LEU A 133 3.18 9.81 -3.91
C LEU A 133 3.44 11.01 -4.82
N VAL A 134 3.82 12.15 -4.24
CA VAL A 134 4.15 13.38 -4.98
C VAL A 134 5.35 13.16 -5.91
N ALA A 135 6.43 12.55 -5.40
CA ALA A 135 7.60 12.24 -6.20
C ALA A 135 7.27 11.28 -7.36
N TRP A 136 6.44 10.26 -7.10
CA TRP A 136 6.03 9.30 -8.11
C TRP A 136 5.17 9.92 -9.22
N LEU A 137 4.23 10.81 -8.84
CA LEU A 137 3.38 11.56 -9.79
C LEU A 137 4.20 12.49 -10.66
N ARG A 138 5.08 13.31 -10.07
CA ARG A 138 5.94 14.25 -10.81
C ARG A 138 6.82 13.58 -11.86
N ALA A 139 7.26 12.34 -11.60
CA ALA A 139 8.06 11.57 -12.54
C ALA A 139 7.25 11.02 -13.74
N ARG A 140 5.92 11.21 -13.77
CA ARG A 140 4.98 10.62 -14.74
C ARG A 140 3.95 11.62 -15.29
N GLU A 141 4.12 12.89 -14.98
CA GLU A 141 3.42 14.02 -15.61
C GLU A 141 4.21 14.52 -16.83
#